data_AF-A0A920NNQ2-F1
#
_entry.id   AF-A0A920NNQ2-F1
#
_cell.length_a   1.000
_cell.length_b   1.000
_cell.length_c   1.000
_cell.angle_alpha   90.00
_cell.angle_beta   90.00
_cell.angle_gamma   90.00
#
_symmetry.space_group_name_H-M   'P 1'
#
loop_
_entity.id
_entity.type
_entity.pdbx_description
1 polymer ?
#
loop_
_entity_poly.entity_id
_entity_poly.type
_entity_poly.pdbx_seq_one_letter_code
_entity_poly.pdbx_strand_id
1 'polypeptide(L)' 'MEYLDITHTIVPVNKYGCINPEDIDSAVRDDTGLITIMLANNEVGTVEPLQDIAKIAKKTQHPIPL' A
#
# COMPACT_ATOMS: atom_id res chain seq x y z
N MET A 1 -4.44 11.82 10.12
CA MET A 1 -3.76 12.48 8.98
C MET A 1 -3.82 13.99 9.14
N GLU A 2 -5.01 14.58 9.31
CA GLU A 2 -5.19 16.03 9.42
C GLU A 2 -4.48 16.67 10.64
N TYR A 3 -4.46 16.01 11.80
CA TYR A 3 -3.70 16.46 12.97
C TYR A 3 -2.17 16.27 12.87
N LEU A 4 -1.70 15.63 11.80
CA LEU A 4 -0.28 15.34 11.57
C LEU A 4 0.26 16.10 10.35
N ASP A 5 -0.56 16.95 9.70
CA ASP A 5 -0.21 17.68 8.46
C ASP A 5 0.40 16.80 7.36
N ILE A 6 -0.14 15.58 7.21
CA ILE A 6 0.29 14.63 6.18
C ILE A 6 -0.84 14.32 5.20
N THR A 7 -0.49 14.26 3.91
CA THR A 7 -1.38 13.79 2.85
C THR A 7 -1.41 12.27 2.79
N HIS A 8 -2.51 11.70 2.31
CA HIS A 8 -2.62 10.25 2.09
C HIS A 8 -3.32 9.95 0.77
N THR A 9 -2.97 8.81 0.19
CA THR A 9 -3.61 8.26 -1.01
C THR A 9 -4.22 6.91 -0.64
N ILE A 10 -5.50 6.72 -0.96
CA ILE A 10 -6.18 5.43 -0.80
C ILE A 10 -6.14 4.71 -2.14
N VAL A 11 -5.51 3.54 -2.16
CA VAL A 11 -5.43 2.68 -3.35
C VAL A 11 -6.65 1.77 -3.36
N PRO A 12 -7.37 1.63 -4.50
CA PRO A 12 -8.55 0.77 -4.58
C PRO A 12 -8.18 -0.71 -4.48
N VAL A 13 -9.17 -1.52 -4.12
CA VAL A 13 -9.11 -2.98 -4.17
C VAL A 13 -10.12 -3.50 -5.19
N ASN A 14 -9.88 -4.72 -5.69
CA ASN A 14 -10.85 -5.39 -6.54
C ASN A 14 -12.05 -5.95 -5.73
N LYS A 15 -13.01 -6.57 -6.40
CA LYS A 15 -14.22 -7.14 -5.77
C LYS A 15 -13.97 -8.24 -4.73
N TYR A 16 -12.75 -8.77 -4.65
CA TYR A 16 -12.33 -9.74 -3.65
C TYR A 16 -11.54 -9.08 -2.51
N GLY A 17 -11.48 -7.76 -2.46
CA GLY A 17 -10.69 -7.03 -1.46
C GLY A 17 -9.19 -7.25 -1.60
N CYS A 18 -8.69 -7.55 -2.80
CA CYS A 18 -7.26 -7.68 -3.10
C CYS A 18 -6.77 -6.45 -3.87
N ILE A 19 -5.60 -5.94 -3.51
CA ILE A 19 -4.95 -4.85 -4.21
C ILE A 19 -4.22 -5.33 -5.49
N ASN A 20 -4.18 -4.49 -6.51
CA ASN A 20 -3.26 -4.68 -7.62
C ASN A 20 -1.93 -3.98 -7.30
N PRO A 21 -0.77 -4.67 -7.24
CA PRO A 21 0.52 -4.05 -6.95
C PRO A 21 0.87 -2.86 -7.88
N GLU A 22 0.43 -2.88 -9.14
CA GLU A 22 0.70 -1.78 -10.08
C GLU A 22 0.02 -0.46 -9.67
N ASP A 23 -1.13 -0.55 -8.98
CA ASP A 23 -1.82 0.63 -8.46
C ASP A 23 -1.03 1.26 -7.31
N ILE A 24 -0.23 0.47 -6.58
CA ILE A 24 0.69 0.98 -5.56
C ILE A 24 1.90 1.66 -6.22
N ASP A 25 2.54 1.02 -7.20
CA ASP A 25 3.69 1.63 -7.91
C ASP A 25 3.29 2.98 -8.55
N SER A 26 2.05 3.07 -9.05
CA SER A 26 1.51 4.31 -9.63
C SER A 26 1.12 5.38 -8.61
N ALA A 27 0.79 4.99 -7.37
CA ALA A 27 0.40 5.91 -6.30
C ALA A 27 1.59 6.48 -5.52
N VAL A 28 2.75 5.81 -5.57
CA VAL A 28 3.97 6.27 -4.92
C VAL A 28 4.51 7.53 -5.62
N ARG A 29 4.76 8.55 -4.80
CA ARG A 29 5.39 9.83 -5.16
C ARG A 29 6.76 9.97 -4.49
N ASP A 30 7.57 10.90 -4.96
CA ASP A 30 8.90 11.21 -4.41
C ASP A 30 8.87 11.65 -2.94
N ASP A 31 7.74 12.20 -2.46
CA ASP A 31 7.53 12.63 -1.07
C ASP A 31 6.64 11.66 -0.27
N THR A 32 6.49 10.42 -0.73
CA THR A 32 5.83 9.37 0.05
C THR A 32 6.71 8.99 1.23
N GLY A 33 6.20 9.09 2.46
CA GLY A 33 6.97 8.67 3.63
C GLY A 33 6.78 7.20 4.00
N LEU A 34 5.60 6.64 3.71
CA LEU A 34 5.17 5.36 4.26
C LEU A 34 4.17 4.66 3.34
N ILE A 35 4.36 3.36 3.12
CA ILE A 35 3.37 2.49 2.49
C ILE A 35 2.81 1.57 3.58
N THR A 36 1.50 1.60 3.79
CA THR A 36 0.82 0.73 4.76
C THR A 36 -0.12 -0.21 4.03
N ILE A 37 -0.12 -1.48 4.42
CA ILE A 37 -1.06 -2.47 3.88
C ILE A 37 -1.36 -3.52 4.96
N MET A 38 -2.61 -4.00 5.00
CA MET A 38 -2.95 -5.14 5.85
C MET A 38 -2.33 -6.41 5.26
N LEU A 39 -1.77 -7.29 6.09
CA LEU A 39 -1.32 -8.61 5.63
C LEU A 39 -2.47 -9.41 4.99
N ALA A 40 -3.64 -9.35 5.62
CA ALA A 40 -4.89 -9.84 5.09
C ALA A 40 -5.99 -8.81 5.35
N ASN A 41 -6.89 -8.65 4.40
CA ASN A 41 -8.07 -7.80 4.55
C ASN A 41 -8.98 -8.37 5.65
N ASN A 42 -9.21 -7.62 6.72
CA ASN A 42 -9.96 -8.10 7.88
C ASN A 42 -11.47 -8.28 7.65
N GLU A 43 -12.02 -7.76 6.55
CA GLU A 43 -13.44 -7.90 6.20
C GLU A 43 -13.71 -9.17 5.38
N VAL A 44 -12.89 -9.42 4.35
CA VAL A 44 -13.08 -10.55 3.42
C VAL A 44 -12.08 -11.69 3.60
N GLY A 45 -11.02 -11.50 4.40
CA GLY A 45 -9.99 -12.50 4.68
C GLY A 45 -8.94 -12.68 3.58
N THR A 46 -8.95 -11.83 2.56
CA THR A 46 -8.04 -11.91 1.42
C THR A 46 -6.61 -11.57 1.82
N VAL A 47 -5.67 -12.46 1.55
CA VAL A 47 -4.24 -12.23 1.75
C VAL A 47 -3.71 -11.34 0.64
N GLU A 48 -3.00 -10.28 1.00
CA GLU A 48 -2.46 -9.32 0.03
C GLU A 48 -1.14 -9.80 -0.60
N PRO A 49 -0.82 -9.39 -1.84
CA PRO A 49 0.37 -9.79 -2.58
C PRO A 49 1.65 -9.10 -2.07
N LEU A 50 1.97 -9.24 -0.77
CA LEU A 50 3.05 -8.53 -0.09
C LEU A 50 4.43 -8.70 -0.74
N GLN A 51 4.72 -9.83 -1.38
CA GLN A 51 6.01 -10.04 -2.04
C GLN A 51 6.24 -9.04 -3.17
N ASP A 52 5.21 -8.76 -3.98
CA ASP A 52 5.32 -7.82 -5.09
C ASP A 52 5.32 -6.38 -4.59
N ILE A 53 4.53 -6.10 -3.56
CA ILE A 53 4.50 -4.79 -2.90
C ILE A 53 5.85 -4.48 -2.23
N ALA A 54 6.49 -5.47 -1.60
CA ALA A 54 7.82 -5.33 -1.03
C ALA A 54 8.90 -5.05 -2.09
N LYS A 55 8.77 -5.63 -3.31
CA LYS A 55 9.66 -5.30 -4.43
C LYS A 55 9.48 -3.84 -4.86
N ILE A 56 8.24 -3.35 -4.92
CA ILE A 56 7.93 -1.94 -5.25
C ILE A 56 8.48 -1.00 -4.17
N ALA A 57 8.23 -1.31 -2.89
CA ALA A 57 8.73 -0.53 -1.78
C ALA A 57 10.27 -0.47 -1.78
N LYS A 58 10.94 -1.60 -2.05
CA LYS A 58 12.40 -1.62 -2.21
C LYS A 58 12.89 -0.82 -3.42
N LYS A 59 12.23 -0.95 -4.57
CA LYS A 59 12.52 -0.19 -5.81
C LYS A 59 12.39 1.31 -5.58
N THR A 60 11.36 1.72 -4.84
CA THR A 60 11.04 3.13 -4.57
C THR A 60 11.69 3.66 -3.29
N GLN A 61 12.43 2.83 -2.55
CA GLN A 61 13.12 3.16 -1.31
C GLN A 61 12.20 3.58 -0.13
N HIS A 62 10.99 3.05 -0.08
CA HIS A 62 10.03 3.34 0.99
C HIS A 62 9.88 2.16 1.97
N PRO A 63 9.71 2.43 3.28
CA PRO A 63 9.47 1.38 4.26
C PRO A 63 8.01 0.88 4.22
N ILE A 64 7.84 -0.42 4.48
CA ILE A 64 6.56 -1.02 4.86
C ILE A 64 6.69 -1.44 6.33
N PRO A 65 5.98 -0.81 7.28
CA PRO A 65 5.88 -1.31 8.63
C PRO A 65 4.94 -2.51 8.60
N LEU A 66 5.50 -3.71 8.81
CA LEU A 66 4.73 -4.94 8.97
C LEU A 66 4.26 -5.10 10.41
#